data_AF-A0A915E0B0-F1
#
_entry.id   AF-A0A915E0B0-F1
#
_cell.length_a   1.000
_cell.length_b   1.000
_cell.length_c   1.000
_cell.angle_alpha   90.00
_cell.angle_beta   90.00
_cell.angle_gamma   90.00
#
_symmetry.space_group_name_H-M   'P 1'
#
loop_
_entity.id
_entity.type
_entity.pdbx_description
1 polymer ?
#
loop_
_entity_poly.entity_id
_entity_poly.type
_entity_poly.pdbx_seq_one_letter_code
_entity_poly.pdbx_strand_id
1 'polypeptide(L)'
;MENPCLTFVTPTIIANDRSNISLIAHEITHSWTGNLVTNANWEHFWLNEGFTQFVERKIMGRVYGENIRQFQSLNGWEDNMLPTINTVFNPTHNFTKLIPNMAGCDPDDAFSVIPYEKGSAFLLYLEQKLETPPNLKNFFASTLLVSLTNPYSQRDVLDTIDFDTWLNNPGVPPNKPKYDESLVNECRHLAAKWLTASDQEVLQLQKQQFLDMTAGQKVKVLDCIEALYSLNSVGNYEILKSWILIAIKAKWTPIIEFALEFVTKQGRMKFVKPVYRKLLSWEESKQKALETFEKNIPYMHPITAAVVGTIIKSTVI
;
A
#
# COMPACT_ATOMS: atom_id res chain seq x y z
N MET A 1 -1.62 7.10 13.30
CA MET A 1 -0.65 7.97 14.00
C MET A 1 -0.61 7.53 15.44
N GLU A 2 0.58 7.12 15.82
CA GLU A 2 0.95 6.33 16.96
C GLU A 2 1.19 7.19 18.21
N ASN A 3 0.44 8.29 18.36
CA ASN A 3 0.57 9.19 19.49
C ASN A 3 0.50 8.39 20.81
N PRO A 4 1.53 8.47 21.67
CA PRO A 4 1.59 7.68 22.88
C PRO A 4 0.33 7.86 23.74
N CYS A 5 -0.19 6.74 24.24
CA CYS A 5 -1.42 6.65 25.04
C CYS A 5 -2.73 6.98 24.32
N LEU A 6 -2.71 7.57 23.12
CA LEU A 6 -3.91 7.95 22.38
C LEU A 6 -3.70 7.91 20.85
N THR A 7 -3.71 6.72 20.28
CA THR A 7 -3.61 6.53 18.83
C THR A 7 -4.71 7.28 18.08
N PHE A 8 -4.32 8.06 17.08
CA PHE A 8 -5.26 8.69 16.16
C PHE A 8 -5.47 7.80 14.94
N VAL A 9 -6.74 7.47 14.69
CA VAL A 9 -7.16 6.65 13.56
C VAL A 9 -8.18 7.39 12.70
N THR A 10 -8.15 7.10 11.40
CA THR A 10 -9.15 7.61 10.45
C THR A 10 -10.49 6.91 10.66
N PRO A 11 -11.64 7.61 10.58
CA PRO A 11 -12.96 6.98 10.64
C PRO A 11 -13.19 6.00 9.49
N THR A 12 -12.43 6.10 8.39
CA THR A 12 -12.53 5.20 7.23
C THR A 12 -12.14 3.74 7.55
N ILE A 13 -11.61 3.44 8.74
CA ILE A 13 -11.42 2.05 9.19
C ILE A 13 -12.71 1.37 9.63
N ILE A 14 -13.77 2.14 9.90
CA ILE A 14 -15.06 1.63 10.36
C ILE A 14 -15.79 1.05 9.14
N ALA A 15 -15.53 -0.23 8.86
CA ALA A 15 -16.13 -0.98 7.76
C ALA A 15 -17.36 -1.83 8.19
N ASN A 16 -17.79 -1.73 9.46
CA ASN A 16 -18.85 -2.54 10.08
C ASN A 16 -18.61 -4.06 10.17
N ASP A 17 -17.44 -4.55 9.77
CA ASP A 17 -17.08 -5.98 9.76
C ASP A 17 -15.69 -6.28 10.37
N ARG A 18 -14.98 -5.25 10.85
CA ARG A 18 -13.60 -5.32 11.40
C ARG A 18 -12.53 -5.72 10.37
N SER A 19 -12.80 -5.60 9.06
CA SER A 19 -11.82 -5.93 8.01
C SER A 19 -10.58 -5.02 7.95
N ASN A 20 -10.64 -3.82 8.54
CA ASN A 20 -9.55 -2.83 8.51
C ASN A 20 -8.75 -2.72 9.83
N ILE A 21 -8.81 -3.73 10.71
CA ILE A 21 -8.16 -3.66 12.03
C ILE A 21 -6.63 -3.85 11.99
N SER A 22 -6.05 -4.23 10.85
CA SER A 22 -4.58 -4.33 10.76
C SER A 22 -3.91 -2.98 11.04
N LEU A 23 -4.57 -1.86 10.68
CA LEU A 23 -4.13 -0.53 11.07
C LEU A 23 -4.03 -0.40 12.59
N ILE A 24 -4.97 -0.95 13.36
CA ILE A 24 -4.88 -0.91 14.83
C ILE A 24 -3.67 -1.71 15.32
N ALA A 25 -3.41 -2.89 14.73
CA ALA A 25 -2.22 -3.68 15.06
C ALA A 25 -0.91 -2.93 14.74
N HIS A 26 -0.88 -2.18 13.64
CA HIS A 26 0.24 -1.32 13.25
C HIS A 26 0.53 -0.27 14.33
N GLU A 27 -0.49 0.48 14.71
CA GLU A 27 -0.35 1.57 15.67
C GLU A 27 -0.05 1.07 17.10
N ILE A 28 -0.60 -0.09 17.49
CA ILE A 28 -0.23 -0.77 18.74
C ILE A 28 1.26 -1.11 18.73
N THR A 29 1.74 -1.64 17.60
CA THR A 29 3.13 -2.09 17.46
C THR A 29 4.12 -0.93 17.61
N HIS A 30 3.78 0.26 17.12
CA HIS A 30 4.59 1.47 17.33
C HIS A 30 4.85 1.81 18.80
N SER A 31 4.05 1.29 19.75
CA SER A 31 4.34 1.40 21.19
C SER A 31 5.73 0.86 21.56
N TRP A 32 6.30 -0.03 20.74
CA TRP A 32 7.68 -0.49 20.85
C TRP A 32 8.57 0.05 19.71
N THR A 33 8.15 -0.10 18.46
CA THR A 33 8.95 0.25 17.26
C THR A 33 8.58 1.66 16.77
N GLY A 34 9.26 2.66 17.32
CA GLY A 34 8.97 4.08 17.08
C GLY A 34 8.88 4.85 18.40
N ASN A 35 7.95 4.47 19.28
CA ASN A 35 7.75 5.20 20.55
C ASN A 35 8.77 4.83 21.63
N LEU A 36 9.17 3.56 21.72
CA LEU A 36 10.17 3.11 22.70
C LEU A 36 11.58 3.10 22.09
N VAL A 37 11.73 2.49 20.92
CA VAL A 37 12.95 2.54 20.11
C VAL A 37 12.68 3.41 18.91
N THR A 38 13.26 4.61 18.90
CA THR A 38 13.05 5.62 17.86
C THR A 38 14.26 5.72 16.94
N ASN A 39 14.02 5.85 15.64
CA ASN A 39 15.05 6.22 14.67
C ASN A 39 15.76 7.53 15.09
N ALA A 40 17.09 7.55 15.01
CA ALA A 40 17.88 8.73 15.39
C ALA A 40 17.69 9.92 14.44
N ASN A 41 17.38 9.65 13.16
CA ASN A 41 17.09 10.64 12.13
C ASN A 41 16.19 10.02 11.05
N TRP A 42 15.69 10.84 10.12
CA TRP A 42 14.76 10.41 9.06
C TRP A 42 15.37 9.49 7.99
N GLU A 43 16.70 9.43 7.84
CA GLU A 43 17.36 8.44 6.96
C GLU A 43 17.13 7.01 7.47
N HIS A 44 16.96 6.85 8.77
CA HIS A 44 16.70 5.58 9.42
C HIS A 44 15.22 5.32 9.72
N PHE A 45 14.30 6.04 9.05
CA PHE A 45 12.85 5.92 9.30
C PHE A 45 12.32 4.49 9.12
N TRP A 46 12.97 3.66 8.29
CA TRP A 46 12.63 2.24 8.14
C TRP A 46 12.76 1.44 9.45
N LEU A 47 13.57 1.88 10.41
CA LEU A 47 13.68 1.21 11.71
C LEU A 47 12.38 1.30 12.51
N ASN A 48 11.61 2.37 12.32
CA ASN A 48 10.27 2.46 12.86
C ASN A 48 9.34 1.62 11.98
N GLU A 49 9.16 2.04 10.72
CA GLU A 49 8.07 1.54 9.88
C GLU A 49 8.25 0.10 9.42
N GLY A 50 9.47 -0.30 9.04
CA GLY A 50 9.77 -1.65 8.59
C GLY A 50 9.56 -2.68 9.70
N PHE A 51 10.00 -2.36 10.92
CA PHE A 51 9.76 -3.19 12.10
C PHE A 51 8.29 -3.21 12.51
N THR A 52 7.63 -2.05 12.53
CA THR A 52 6.20 -1.96 12.81
C THR A 52 5.41 -2.82 11.84
N GLN A 53 5.64 -2.66 10.53
CA GLN A 53 4.95 -3.41 9.49
C GLN A 53 5.22 -4.92 9.59
N PHE A 54 6.45 -5.33 9.93
CA PHE A 54 6.81 -6.73 10.15
C PHE A 54 6.06 -7.34 11.34
N VAL A 55 6.00 -6.62 12.47
CA VAL A 55 5.34 -7.09 13.69
C VAL A 55 3.81 -7.01 13.58
N GLU A 56 3.25 -5.99 12.91
CA GLU A 56 1.83 -5.93 12.52
C GLU A 56 1.43 -7.22 11.82
N ARG A 57 2.18 -7.60 10.77
CA ARG A 57 1.92 -8.82 9.99
C ARG A 57 2.04 -10.08 10.85
N LYS A 58 2.97 -10.12 11.81
CA LYS A 58 3.04 -11.22 12.79
C LYS A 58 1.81 -11.29 13.70
N ILE A 59 1.31 -10.14 14.18
CA ILE A 59 0.08 -10.08 14.97
C ILE A 59 -1.08 -10.62 14.12
N MET A 60 -1.22 -10.15 12.89
CA MET A 60 -2.24 -10.65 11.96
C MET A 60 -2.12 -12.15 11.71
N GLY A 61 -0.88 -12.66 11.57
CA GLY A 61 -0.62 -14.09 11.44
C GLY A 61 -1.00 -14.91 12.68
N ARG A 62 -0.84 -14.34 13.88
CA ARG A 62 -1.27 -14.97 15.14
C ARG A 62 -2.79 -15.00 15.30
N VAL A 63 -3.47 -13.94 14.83
CA VAL A 63 -4.93 -13.81 14.97
C VAL A 63 -5.68 -14.59 13.88
N TYR A 64 -5.19 -14.54 12.64
CA TYR A 64 -5.91 -15.03 11.45
C TYR A 64 -5.21 -16.16 10.70
N GLY A 65 -3.99 -16.55 11.11
CA GLY A 65 -3.23 -17.64 10.50
C GLY A 65 -2.03 -17.16 9.68
N GLU A 66 -1.01 -18.03 9.59
CA GLU A 66 0.25 -17.71 8.92
C GLU A 66 0.08 -17.39 7.43
N ASN A 67 -0.88 -18.03 6.76
CA ASN A 67 -1.25 -17.73 5.37
C ASN A 67 -1.66 -16.24 5.19
N ILE A 68 -2.35 -15.63 6.16
CA ILE A 68 -2.71 -14.21 6.12
C ILE A 68 -1.49 -13.32 6.25
N ARG A 69 -0.53 -13.67 7.12
CA ARG A 69 0.76 -12.96 7.22
C ARG A 69 1.51 -13.00 5.89
N GLN A 70 1.60 -14.17 5.28
CA GLN A 70 2.26 -14.38 3.99
C GLN A 70 1.56 -13.59 2.87
N PHE A 71 0.23 -13.66 2.80
CA PHE A 71 -0.60 -12.90 1.86
C PHE A 71 -0.37 -11.38 1.98
N GLN A 72 -0.42 -10.83 3.20
CA GLN A 72 -0.17 -9.40 3.44
C GLN A 72 1.26 -9.00 3.06
N SER A 73 2.25 -9.85 3.35
CA SER A 73 3.66 -9.59 3.02
C SER A 73 3.90 -9.63 1.51
N LEU A 74 3.28 -10.57 0.81
CA LEU A 74 3.38 -10.69 -0.65
C LEU A 74 2.70 -9.52 -1.36
N ASN A 75 1.51 -9.11 -0.92
CA ASN A 75 0.84 -7.92 -1.46
C ASN A 75 1.68 -6.65 -1.21
N GLY A 76 2.31 -6.55 -0.04
CA GLY A 76 3.25 -5.47 0.25
C GLY A 76 4.43 -5.40 -0.74
N TRP A 77 4.96 -6.56 -1.10
CA TRP A 77 6.00 -6.67 -2.13
C TRP A 77 5.46 -6.31 -3.53
N GLU A 78 4.43 -7.02 -4.00
CA GLU A 78 3.99 -6.98 -5.40
C GLU A 78 3.11 -5.78 -5.75
N ASP A 79 2.22 -5.36 -4.85
CA ASP A 79 1.21 -4.34 -5.13
C ASP A 79 1.58 -2.96 -4.56
N ASN A 80 2.46 -2.90 -3.56
CA ASN A 80 2.91 -1.62 -2.96
C ASN A 80 4.34 -1.25 -3.36
N MET A 81 5.32 -2.11 -3.04
CA MET A 81 6.74 -1.79 -3.23
C MET A 81 7.14 -1.72 -4.70
N LEU A 82 6.88 -2.78 -5.49
CA LEU A 82 7.28 -2.82 -6.91
C LEU A 82 6.67 -1.66 -7.71
N PRO A 83 5.37 -1.33 -7.60
CA PRO A 83 4.81 -0.22 -8.36
C PRO A 83 5.37 1.13 -7.90
N THR A 84 5.65 1.33 -6.61
CA THR A 84 6.25 2.58 -6.12
C THR A 84 7.65 2.79 -6.70
N ILE A 85 8.48 1.75 -6.72
CA ILE A 85 9.83 1.80 -7.31
C ILE A 85 9.75 2.08 -8.81
N ASN A 86 8.88 1.38 -9.53
CA ASN A 86 8.88 1.40 -10.99
C ASN A 86 8.07 2.55 -11.62
N THR A 87 7.07 3.10 -10.90
CA THR A 87 6.10 4.04 -11.49
C THR A 87 5.98 5.36 -10.76
N VAL A 88 6.29 5.42 -9.46
CA VAL A 88 6.24 6.67 -8.68
C VAL A 88 7.59 7.37 -8.68
N PHE A 89 8.66 6.59 -8.49
CA PHE A 89 10.03 7.08 -8.57
C PHE A 89 10.70 6.61 -9.86
N ASN A 90 11.76 5.82 -9.74
CA ASN A 90 12.39 4.98 -10.76
C ASN A 90 13.38 4.06 -10.01
N PRO A 91 13.84 2.95 -10.61
CA PRO A 91 14.71 1.99 -9.92
C PRO A 91 16.05 2.52 -9.40
N THR A 92 16.52 3.68 -9.89
CA THR A 92 17.79 4.29 -9.46
C THR A 92 17.60 5.46 -8.49
N HIS A 93 16.35 5.80 -8.15
CA HIS A 93 16.03 6.97 -7.35
C HIS A 93 16.47 6.82 -5.88
N ASN A 94 17.01 7.88 -5.30
CA ASN A 94 17.52 7.88 -3.91
C ASN A 94 16.47 7.39 -2.89
N PHE A 95 15.22 7.82 -2.99
CA PHE A 95 14.13 7.41 -2.09
C PHE A 95 13.63 5.96 -2.27
N THR A 96 14.26 5.17 -3.14
CA THR A 96 14.04 3.71 -3.20
C THR A 96 15.05 2.91 -2.38
N LYS A 97 16.06 3.59 -1.81
CA LYS A 97 16.96 3.02 -0.80
C LYS A 97 16.20 2.84 0.52
N LEU A 98 16.66 1.90 1.35
CA LEU A 98 16.10 1.76 2.69
C LEU A 98 16.68 2.81 3.65
N ILE A 99 17.93 3.20 3.43
CA ILE A 99 18.60 4.35 4.04
C ILE A 99 18.89 5.37 2.94
N PRO A 100 17.94 6.29 2.65
CA PRO A 100 18.16 7.35 1.67
C PRO A 100 19.11 8.42 2.21
N ASN A 101 19.80 9.12 1.32
CA ASN A 101 20.49 10.38 1.67
C ASN A 101 19.44 11.49 1.76
N MET A 102 19.31 12.14 2.91
CA MET A 102 18.31 13.19 3.15
C MET A 102 18.90 14.61 3.11
N ALA A 103 20.18 14.76 2.75
CA ALA A 103 20.83 16.07 2.70
C ALA A 103 20.15 17.00 1.69
N GLY A 104 19.58 18.10 2.20
CA GLY A 104 18.89 19.10 1.39
C GLY A 104 17.50 18.71 0.90
N CYS A 105 16.93 17.60 1.40
CA CYS A 105 15.57 17.17 1.08
C CYS A 105 14.60 17.51 2.22
N ASP A 106 13.35 17.84 1.86
CA ASP A 106 12.26 17.83 2.84
C ASP A 106 11.95 16.36 3.21
N PRO A 107 11.85 15.99 4.50
CA PRO A 107 11.37 14.68 4.90
C PRO A 107 10.09 14.23 4.20
N ASP A 108 9.16 15.15 3.95
CA ASP A 108 7.90 14.90 3.25
C ASP A 108 8.10 14.39 1.81
N ASP A 109 9.23 14.70 1.16
CA ASP A 109 9.56 14.21 -0.17
C ASP A 109 9.97 12.72 -0.19
N ALA A 110 10.52 12.22 0.93
CA ALA A 110 10.95 10.83 1.07
C ALA A 110 9.83 9.90 1.56
N PHE A 111 8.75 10.44 2.12
CA PHE A 111 7.61 9.66 2.60
C PHE A 111 6.97 8.86 1.46
N SER A 112 7.05 7.53 1.59
CA SER A 112 6.52 6.58 0.64
C SER A 112 6.31 5.22 1.33
N VAL A 113 5.84 4.23 0.58
CA VAL A 113 5.73 2.85 1.09
C VAL A 113 7.07 2.13 1.22
N ILE A 114 8.17 2.70 0.69
CA ILE A 114 9.48 2.06 0.66
C ILE A 114 10.00 1.67 2.07
N PRO A 115 10.08 2.59 3.06
CA PRO A 115 10.57 2.23 4.40
C PRO A 115 9.73 1.15 5.09
N TYR A 116 8.42 1.12 4.82
CA TYR A 116 7.48 0.11 5.33
C TYR A 116 7.72 -1.25 4.69
N GLU A 117 7.64 -1.31 3.36
CA GLU A 117 7.59 -2.57 2.62
C GLU A 117 8.96 -3.19 2.40
N LYS A 118 9.95 -2.39 1.99
CA LYS A 118 11.33 -2.87 1.81
C LYS A 118 11.95 -3.23 3.17
N GLY A 119 11.63 -2.46 4.22
CA GLY A 119 12.04 -2.75 5.60
C GLY A 119 11.42 -4.04 6.13
N SER A 120 10.09 -4.20 6.00
CA SER A 120 9.41 -5.43 6.42
C SER A 120 9.87 -6.65 5.62
N ALA A 121 10.11 -6.52 4.31
CA ALA A 121 10.63 -7.59 3.47
C ALA A 121 12.06 -7.99 3.87
N PHE A 122 12.90 -7.03 4.24
CA PHE A 122 14.24 -7.31 4.75
C PHE A 122 14.17 -8.13 6.05
N LEU A 123 13.31 -7.74 6.99
CA LEU A 123 13.15 -8.49 8.25
C LEU A 123 12.59 -9.90 8.03
N LEU A 124 11.68 -10.08 7.07
CA LEU A 124 11.20 -11.40 6.67
C LEU A 124 12.32 -12.23 6.03
N TYR A 125 13.15 -11.63 5.18
CA TYR A 125 14.33 -12.29 4.62
C TYR A 125 15.29 -12.76 5.72
N LEU A 126 15.58 -11.90 6.70
CA LEU A 126 16.39 -12.25 7.87
C LEU A 126 15.77 -13.41 8.65
N GLU A 127 14.47 -13.35 8.96
CA GLU A 127 13.76 -14.44 9.64
C GLU A 127 13.88 -15.78 8.91
N GLN A 128 13.78 -15.78 7.57
CA GLN A 128 13.91 -16.99 6.75
C GLN A 128 15.33 -17.53 6.69
N LYS A 129 16.34 -16.65 6.71
CA LYS A 129 17.75 -17.06 6.70
C LYS A 129 18.22 -17.59 8.05
N LEU A 130 17.77 -16.97 9.13
CA LEU A 130 18.13 -17.31 10.49
C LEU A 130 17.30 -18.47 11.05
N GLU A 131 16.27 -18.92 10.33
CA GLU A 131 15.26 -19.90 10.78
C GLU A 131 14.63 -19.59 12.15
N THR A 132 14.81 -18.34 12.59
CA THR A 132 14.35 -17.79 13.84
C THR A 132 13.96 -16.35 13.58
N PRO A 133 12.85 -15.87 14.17
CA PRO A 133 12.52 -14.45 14.07
C PRO A 133 13.65 -13.62 14.69
N PRO A 134 13.98 -12.43 14.15
CA PRO A 134 14.87 -11.50 14.82
C PRO A 134 14.46 -11.37 16.29
N ASN A 135 15.42 -11.41 17.20
CA ASN A 135 15.10 -11.32 18.63
C ASN A 135 14.65 -9.89 18.97
N LEU A 136 13.35 -9.64 18.79
CA LEU A 136 12.74 -8.34 19.00
C LEU A 136 12.90 -7.85 20.45
N LYS A 137 13.01 -8.76 21.43
CA LYS A 137 13.29 -8.37 22.82
C LYS A 137 14.69 -7.77 22.97
N ASN A 138 15.68 -8.31 22.28
CA ASN A 138 17.03 -7.74 22.25
C ASN A 138 17.07 -6.45 21.40
N PHE A 139 16.23 -6.34 20.38
CA PHE A 139 16.08 -5.11 19.58
C PHE A 139 15.59 -3.95 20.45
N PHE A 140 14.64 -4.22 21.35
CA PHE A 140 14.17 -3.21 22.30
C PHE A 140 15.17 -2.88 23.42
N ALA A 141 16.21 -3.69 23.60
CA ALA A 141 17.19 -3.53 24.67
C ALA A 141 18.57 -3.03 24.19
N SER A 142 18.84 -2.98 22.87
CA SER A 142 20.17 -2.71 22.33
C SER A 142 20.13 -2.13 20.91
N THR A 143 21.29 -1.78 20.33
CA THR A 143 21.36 -1.34 18.93
C THR A 143 21.02 -2.49 17.97
N LEU A 144 20.49 -2.17 16.78
CA LEU A 144 20.08 -3.16 15.77
C LEU A 144 21.15 -4.24 15.51
N LEU A 145 22.43 -3.83 15.38
CA LEU A 145 23.51 -4.78 15.16
C LEU A 145 23.67 -5.74 16.35
N VAL A 146 23.63 -5.25 17.58
CA VAL A 146 23.71 -6.06 18.80
C VAL A 146 22.48 -6.97 18.94
N SER A 147 21.32 -6.50 18.50
CA SER A 147 20.09 -7.29 18.48
C SER A 147 20.12 -8.45 17.48
N LEU A 148 20.71 -8.23 16.30
CA LEU A 148 20.88 -9.28 15.29
C LEU A 148 22.04 -10.22 15.66
N THR A 149 23.01 -9.73 16.44
CA THR A 149 24.22 -10.48 16.85
C THR A 149 24.18 -10.89 18.32
N ASN A 150 23.08 -11.48 18.79
CA ASN A 150 23.09 -12.17 20.08
C ASN A 150 24.33 -13.12 20.08
N PRO A 151 25.23 -13.06 21.08
CA PRO A 151 26.60 -13.60 20.98
C PRO A 151 26.75 -15.12 20.77
N TYR A 152 25.67 -15.87 20.53
CA TYR A 152 25.71 -17.32 20.37
C TYR A 152 24.76 -17.76 19.25
N SER A 153 25.27 -17.90 18.02
CA SER A 153 25.09 -19.08 17.13
C SER A 153 24.88 -18.84 15.62
N GLN A 154 24.72 -17.60 15.11
CA GLN A 154 24.35 -17.39 13.70
C GLN A 154 25.18 -16.36 12.93
N ARG A 155 26.38 -16.02 13.42
CA ARG A 155 27.27 -15.07 12.74
C ARG A 155 27.62 -15.50 11.32
N ASP A 156 27.88 -16.80 11.13
CA ASP A 156 28.19 -17.38 9.82
C ASP A 156 27.06 -17.14 8.80
N VAL A 157 25.80 -17.17 9.24
CA VAL A 157 24.65 -16.88 8.37
C VAL A 157 24.57 -15.39 8.06
N LEU A 158 24.73 -14.52 9.06
CA LEU A 158 24.71 -13.07 8.88
C LEU A 158 25.82 -12.59 7.94
N ASP A 159 27.00 -13.19 8.00
CA ASP A 159 28.12 -12.86 7.12
C ASP A 159 27.84 -13.23 5.64
N THR A 160 26.84 -14.08 5.36
CA THR A 160 26.37 -14.35 3.98
C THR A 160 25.40 -13.31 3.43
N ILE A 161 24.92 -12.39 4.26
CA ILE A 161 23.87 -11.43 3.90
C ILE A 161 24.53 -10.16 3.35
N ASP A 162 24.15 -9.79 2.13
CA ASP A 162 24.55 -8.51 1.54
C ASP A 162 23.70 -7.37 2.13
N PHE A 163 24.11 -6.89 3.30
CA PHE A 163 23.47 -5.77 3.98
C PHE A 163 23.51 -4.49 3.15
N ASP A 164 24.60 -4.23 2.43
CA ASP A 164 24.75 -2.98 1.67
C ASP A 164 23.70 -2.90 0.56
N THR A 165 23.45 -4.01 -0.15
CA THR A 165 22.39 -4.05 -1.16
C THR A 165 21.00 -3.84 -0.58
N TRP A 166 20.71 -4.36 0.62
CA TRP A 166 19.42 -4.12 1.26
C TRP A 166 19.25 -2.69 1.76
N LEU A 167 20.29 -2.15 2.39
CA LEU A 167 20.23 -0.88 3.11
C LEU A 167 20.45 0.32 2.18
N ASN A 168 21.47 0.27 1.32
CA ASN A 168 22.01 1.44 0.63
C ASN A 168 21.77 1.45 -0.88
N ASN A 169 21.47 0.30 -1.50
CA ASN A 169 21.20 0.25 -2.94
C ASN A 169 19.75 0.62 -3.27
N PRO A 170 19.54 1.43 -4.33
CA PRO A 170 18.21 1.78 -4.81
C PRO A 170 17.54 0.58 -5.50
N GLY A 171 16.24 0.70 -5.74
CA GLY A 171 15.48 -0.29 -6.49
C GLY A 171 15.10 -1.52 -5.68
N VAL A 172 14.72 -2.57 -6.41
CA VAL A 172 14.21 -3.82 -5.85
C VAL A 172 15.40 -4.65 -5.34
N PRO A 173 15.40 -5.13 -4.08
CA PRO A 173 16.42 -6.06 -3.61
C PRO A 173 16.50 -7.31 -4.49
N PRO A 174 17.69 -7.84 -4.79
CA PRO A 174 17.84 -9.02 -5.64
C PRO A 174 17.30 -10.29 -4.97
N ASN A 175 17.24 -10.33 -3.64
CA ASN A 175 16.77 -11.48 -2.88
C ASN A 175 15.31 -11.30 -2.41
N LYS A 176 14.34 -11.62 -3.28
CA LYS A 176 12.92 -11.70 -2.89
C LYS A 176 12.75 -12.76 -1.78
N PRO A 177 12.14 -12.43 -0.62
CA PRO A 177 11.75 -13.44 0.36
C PRO A 177 10.83 -14.50 -0.25
N LYS A 178 10.80 -15.70 0.32
CA LYS A 178 9.83 -16.72 -0.10
C LYS A 178 8.47 -16.40 0.52
N TYR A 179 7.39 -16.54 -0.24
CA TYR A 179 6.04 -16.30 0.24
C TYR A 179 5.16 -17.51 -0.07
N ASP A 180 4.19 -17.77 0.79
CA ASP A 180 3.05 -18.62 0.42
C ASP A 180 2.11 -17.82 -0.49
N GLU A 181 1.89 -18.33 -1.70
CA GLU A 181 1.06 -17.69 -2.72
C GLU A 181 -0.38 -18.21 -2.76
N SER A 182 -0.77 -19.15 -1.89
CA SER A 182 -2.05 -19.87 -1.98
C SER A 182 -3.25 -18.92 -2.03
N LEU A 183 -3.34 -17.98 -1.08
CA LEU A 183 -4.43 -17.00 -1.03
C LEU A 183 -4.40 -16.02 -2.21
N VAL A 184 -3.21 -15.57 -2.63
CA VAL A 184 -3.09 -14.67 -3.79
C VAL A 184 -3.52 -15.41 -5.07
N ASN A 185 -3.21 -16.70 -5.19
CA ASN A 185 -3.59 -17.51 -6.34
C ASN A 185 -5.11 -17.71 -6.43
N GLU A 186 -5.82 -17.82 -5.31
CA GLU A 186 -7.29 -17.80 -5.31
C GLU A 186 -7.84 -16.47 -5.86
N CYS A 187 -7.27 -15.33 -5.42
CA CYS A 187 -7.65 -14.01 -5.95
C CYS A 187 -7.35 -13.88 -7.45
N ARG A 188 -6.15 -14.27 -7.89
CA ARG A 188 -5.74 -14.27 -9.29
C ARG A 188 -6.64 -15.15 -10.14
N HIS A 189 -7.05 -16.32 -9.62
CA HIS A 189 -7.94 -17.24 -10.31
C HIS A 189 -9.34 -16.66 -10.51
N LEU A 190 -9.91 -16.04 -9.47
CA LEU A 190 -11.21 -15.35 -9.60
C LEU A 190 -11.13 -14.16 -10.56
N ALA A 191 -10.06 -13.37 -10.49
CA ALA A 191 -9.86 -12.25 -11.41
C ALA A 191 -9.74 -12.73 -12.88
N ALA A 192 -9.05 -13.85 -13.10
CA ALA A 192 -8.96 -14.47 -14.42
C ALA A 192 -10.34 -14.91 -14.95
N LYS A 193 -11.21 -15.48 -14.09
CA LYS A 193 -12.59 -15.82 -14.49
C LYS A 193 -13.39 -14.60 -14.95
N TRP A 194 -13.25 -13.46 -14.27
CA TRP A 194 -13.91 -12.22 -14.68
C TRP A 194 -13.43 -11.70 -16.03
N LEU A 195 -12.15 -11.86 -16.35
CA LEU A 195 -11.60 -11.43 -17.64
C LEU A 195 -12.10 -12.26 -18.82
N THR A 196 -12.57 -13.49 -18.57
CA THR A 196 -12.98 -14.44 -19.62
C THR A 196 -14.49 -14.62 -19.72
N ALA A 197 -15.31 -13.88 -18.97
CA ALA A 197 -16.76 -14.03 -18.89
C ALA A 197 -17.50 -13.63 -20.19
N SER A 198 -18.30 -14.54 -20.78
CA SER A 198 -19.32 -14.25 -21.80
C SER A 198 -20.74 -14.29 -21.18
N ASP A 199 -21.74 -13.72 -21.87
CA ASP A 199 -23.15 -13.71 -21.45
C ASP A 199 -23.77 -15.13 -21.30
N GLN A 200 -23.12 -16.16 -21.84
CA GLN A 200 -23.53 -17.57 -21.70
C GLN A 200 -22.46 -18.46 -21.02
N GLU A 201 -21.61 -17.87 -20.17
CA GLU A 201 -20.55 -18.54 -19.37
C GLU A 201 -19.15 -18.60 -20.02
N VAL A 202 -18.35 -17.59 -19.70
CA VAL A 202 -16.93 -17.73 -19.32
C VAL A 202 -16.01 -18.70 -20.12
N LEU A 203 -15.95 -18.64 -21.45
CA LEU A 203 -14.96 -19.40 -22.24
C LEU A 203 -14.12 -18.53 -23.19
N GLN A 204 -12.81 -18.51 -22.86
CA GLN A 204 -11.63 -18.16 -23.67
C GLN A 204 -11.53 -16.75 -24.24
N LEU A 205 -11.22 -15.76 -23.39
CA LEU A 205 -10.62 -14.51 -23.86
C LEU A 205 -9.30 -14.20 -23.13
N GLN A 206 -8.23 -13.94 -23.88
CA GLN A 206 -6.94 -13.50 -23.31
C GLN A 206 -7.01 -11.99 -22.97
N LYS A 207 -6.07 -11.48 -22.15
CA LYS A 207 -5.92 -10.04 -21.80
C LYS A 207 -6.14 -9.10 -23.01
N GLN A 208 -5.69 -9.51 -24.19
CA GLN A 208 -5.83 -8.76 -25.43
C GLN A 208 -7.30 -8.55 -25.84
N GLN A 209 -8.17 -9.56 -25.73
CA GLN A 209 -9.58 -9.42 -26.11
C GLN A 209 -10.38 -8.49 -25.19
N PHE A 210 -10.12 -8.45 -23.87
CA PHE A 210 -10.71 -7.42 -23.01
C PHE A 210 -10.18 -6.02 -23.37
N LEU A 211 -8.89 -5.91 -23.72
CA LEU A 211 -8.35 -4.64 -24.19
C LEU A 211 -8.99 -4.19 -25.51
N ASP A 212 -9.27 -5.15 -26.41
CA ASP A 212 -9.91 -4.94 -27.72
C ASP A 212 -11.43 -4.70 -27.63
N MET A 213 -12.06 -4.94 -26.47
CA MET A 213 -13.46 -4.59 -26.26
C MET A 213 -13.69 -3.09 -26.48
N THR A 214 -14.80 -2.79 -27.15
CA THR A 214 -15.30 -1.42 -27.27
C THR A 214 -15.60 -0.82 -25.90
N ALA A 215 -15.63 0.52 -25.82
CA ALA A 215 -16.00 1.21 -24.58
C ALA A 215 -17.38 0.75 -24.07
N GLY A 216 -18.36 0.56 -24.96
CA GLY A 216 -19.70 0.10 -24.59
C GLY A 216 -19.73 -1.32 -23.99
N GLN A 217 -18.89 -2.24 -24.49
CA GLN A 217 -18.78 -3.58 -23.91
C GLN A 217 -18.16 -3.55 -22.51
N LYS A 218 -17.12 -2.73 -22.31
CA LYS A 218 -16.49 -2.54 -20.99
C LYS A 218 -17.46 -1.95 -19.97
N VAL A 219 -18.31 -1.00 -20.40
CA VAL A 219 -19.41 -0.46 -19.59
C VAL A 219 -20.36 -1.58 -19.14
N LYS A 220 -20.79 -2.45 -20.07
CA LYS A 220 -21.75 -3.52 -19.74
C LYS A 220 -21.18 -4.54 -18.75
N VAL A 221 -19.90 -4.87 -18.86
CA VAL A 221 -19.21 -5.75 -17.89
C VAL A 221 -19.23 -5.14 -16.49
N LEU A 222 -18.99 -3.84 -16.37
CA LEU A 222 -19.00 -3.16 -15.07
C LEU A 222 -20.40 -3.03 -14.48
N ASP A 223 -21.42 -2.80 -15.32
CA ASP A 223 -22.82 -2.86 -14.89
C ASP A 223 -23.15 -4.24 -14.30
N CYS A 224 -22.68 -5.32 -14.93
CA CYS A 224 -22.90 -6.69 -14.43
C CYS A 224 -22.12 -6.98 -13.13
N ILE A 225 -20.87 -6.51 -13.01
CA ILE A 225 -20.06 -6.63 -11.77
C ILE A 225 -20.77 -5.90 -10.62
N GLU A 226 -21.21 -4.66 -10.86
CA GLU A 226 -21.94 -3.88 -9.85
C GLU A 226 -23.26 -4.55 -9.47
N ALA A 227 -24.05 -5.01 -10.45
CA ALA A 227 -25.32 -5.68 -10.17
C ALA A 227 -25.15 -6.97 -9.36
N LEU A 228 -24.07 -7.71 -9.60
CA LEU A 228 -23.81 -8.99 -8.92
C LEU A 228 -23.23 -8.82 -7.51
N TYR A 229 -22.29 -7.90 -7.33
CA TYR A 229 -21.55 -7.76 -6.06
C TYR A 229 -21.92 -6.54 -5.25
N SER A 230 -22.70 -5.61 -5.80
CA SER A 230 -23.13 -4.37 -5.15
C SER A 230 -21.95 -3.58 -4.58
N LEU A 231 -20.87 -3.43 -5.36
CA LEU A 231 -19.60 -2.86 -4.90
C LEU A 231 -19.74 -1.38 -4.49
N ASN A 232 -20.67 -0.63 -5.08
CA ASN A 232 -20.95 0.75 -4.65
C ASN A 232 -21.53 0.84 -3.22
N SER A 233 -22.03 -0.27 -2.66
CA SER A 233 -22.64 -0.31 -1.32
C SER A 233 -21.71 -0.87 -0.23
N VAL A 234 -20.51 -1.31 -0.59
CA VAL A 234 -19.56 -1.91 0.36
C VAL A 234 -19.09 -0.87 1.38
N GLY A 235 -19.15 -1.20 2.68
CA GLY A 235 -18.73 -0.30 3.76
C GLY A 235 -17.21 -0.10 3.89
N ASN A 236 -16.41 -0.95 3.24
CA ASN A 236 -14.95 -0.89 3.32
C ASN A 236 -14.36 0.08 2.28
N TYR A 237 -13.78 1.18 2.75
CA TYR A 237 -13.16 2.22 1.92
C TYR A 237 -11.97 1.75 1.06
N GLU A 238 -11.22 0.71 1.46
CA GLU A 238 -10.15 0.15 0.62
C GLU A 238 -10.71 -0.60 -0.59
N ILE A 239 -11.82 -1.31 -0.41
CA ILE A 239 -12.55 -1.99 -1.49
C ILE A 239 -13.18 -0.94 -2.40
N LEU A 240 -13.89 0.05 -1.84
CA LEU A 240 -14.49 1.15 -2.60
C LEU A 240 -13.46 1.89 -3.45
N LYS A 241 -12.31 2.26 -2.88
CA LYS A 241 -11.22 2.90 -3.61
C LYS A 241 -10.78 2.03 -4.80
N SER A 242 -10.54 0.74 -4.58
CA SER A 242 -10.10 -0.17 -5.65
C SER A 242 -11.14 -0.30 -6.76
N TRP A 243 -12.41 -0.44 -6.40
CA TRP A 243 -13.53 -0.46 -7.35
C TRP A 243 -13.63 0.84 -8.16
N ILE A 244 -13.60 2.00 -7.51
CA ILE A 244 -13.63 3.32 -8.15
C ILE A 244 -12.47 3.45 -9.15
N LEU A 245 -11.25 3.06 -8.78
CA LEU A 245 -10.09 3.17 -9.67
C LEU A 245 -10.18 2.23 -10.87
N ILE A 246 -10.75 1.03 -10.72
CA ILE A 246 -11.02 0.10 -11.82
C ILE A 246 -12.05 0.72 -12.78
N ALA A 247 -13.17 1.21 -12.24
CA ALA A 247 -14.24 1.83 -13.00
C ALA A 247 -13.79 3.09 -13.78
N ILE A 248 -13.01 3.98 -13.15
CA ILE A 248 -12.44 5.16 -13.83
C ILE A 248 -11.46 4.74 -14.92
N LYS A 249 -10.60 3.74 -14.65
CA LYS A 249 -9.67 3.22 -15.66
C LYS A 249 -10.40 2.65 -16.89
N ALA A 250 -11.56 2.05 -16.67
CA ALA A 250 -12.43 1.52 -17.72
C ALA A 250 -13.37 2.55 -18.34
N LYS A 251 -13.30 3.83 -17.91
CA LYS A 251 -14.11 4.94 -18.42
C LYS A 251 -15.62 4.73 -18.24
N TRP A 252 -16.02 4.13 -17.13
CA TRP A 252 -17.43 3.86 -16.80
C TRP A 252 -18.09 5.10 -16.20
N THR A 253 -18.71 5.93 -17.04
CA THR A 253 -19.33 7.23 -16.68
C THR A 253 -20.21 7.21 -15.42
N PRO A 254 -21.03 6.17 -15.13
CA PRO A 254 -21.82 6.11 -13.90
C PRO A 254 -21.02 6.23 -12.60
N ILE A 255 -19.72 5.90 -12.59
CA ILE A 255 -18.89 6.00 -11.37
C ILE A 255 -18.57 7.43 -10.95
N ILE A 256 -18.70 8.42 -11.85
CA ILE A 256 -18.16 9.77 -11.61
C ILE A 256 -18.77 10.40 -10.36
N GLU A 257 -20.09 10.36 -10.20
CA GLU A 257 -20.77 10.92 -9.01
C GLU A 257 -20.32 10.23 -7.73
N PHE A 258 -20.27 8.89 -7.76
CA PHE A 258 -19.88 8.09 -6.60
C PHE A 258 -18.42 8.34 -6.21
N ALA A 259 -17.53 8.45 -7.19
CA ALA A 259 -16.12 8.77 -6.97
C ALA A 259 -15.93 10.17 -6.36
N LEU A 260 -16.72 11.15 -6.78
CA LEU A 260 -16.69 12.52 -6.25
C LEU A 260 -17.27 12.60 -4.83
N GLU A 261 -18.38 11.89 -4.54
CA GLU A 261 -18.88 11.76 -3.17
C GLU A 261 -17.83 11.09 -2.28
N PHE A 262 -17.21 10.01 -2.74
CA PHE A 262 -16.21 9.26 -2.00
C PHE A 262 -15.00 10.12 -1.57
N VAL A 263 -14.52 11.02 -2.43
CA VAL A 263 -13.37 11.91 -2.10
C VAL A 263 -13.73 13.16 -1.31
N THR A 264 -15.03 13.50 -1.21
CA THR A 264 -15.49 14.68 -0.45
C THR A 264 -16.08 14.31 0.91
N LYS A 265 -16.54 13.06 1.09
CA LYS A 265 -17.08 12.55 2.36
C LYS A 265 -16.00 12.18 3.39
N GLN A 266 -14.74 12.08 2.97
CA GLN A 266 -13.59 11.81 3.83
C GLN A 266 -12.32 12.50 3.29
N GLY A 267 -11.33 12.74 4.15
CA GLY A 267 -10.12 13.50 3.81
C GLY A 267 -8.80 12.70 3.74
N ARG A 268 -8.84 11.36 3.79
CA ARG A 268 -7.63 10.53 3.85
C ARG A 268 -6.90 10.58 2.51
N MET A 269 -5.67 11.09 2.52
CA MET A 269 -4.84 11.27 1.32
C MET A 269 -4.61 9.99 0.51
N LYS A 270 -4.54 8.82 1.18
CA LYS A 270 -4.48 7.50 0.54
C LYS A 270 -5.63 7.25 -0.46
N PHE A 271 -6.78 7.88 -0.25
CA PHE A 271 -7.98 7.74 -1.08
C PHE A 271 -8.18 8.95 -2.00
N VAL A 272 -8.10 10.16 -1.43
CA VAL A 272 -8.36 11.43 -2.13
C VAL A 272 -7.38 11.62 -3.30
N LYS A 273 -6.06 11.48 -3.06
CA LYS A 273 -5.01 11.73 -4.05
C LYS A 273 -5.14 10.88 -5.32
N PRO A 274 -5.19 9.53 -5.25
CA PRO A 274 -5.26 8.71 -6.46
C PRO A 274 -6.58 8.88 -7.22
N VAL A 275 -7.71 9.05 -6.54
CA VAL A 275 -9.02 9.20 -7.19
C VAL A 275 -9.10 10.54 -7.93
N TYR A 276 -8.75 11.67 -7.28
CA TYR A 276 -8.70 12.97 -7.96
C TYR A 276 -7.74 12.96 -9.15
N ARG A 277 -6.55 12.38 -9.01
CA ARG A 277 -5.59 12.27 -10.11
C ARG A 277 -6.20 11.55 -11.32
N LYS A 278 -6.96 10.46 -11.10
CA LYS A 278 -7.59 9.71 -12.18
C LYS A 278 -8.77 10.44 -12.80
N LEU A 279 -9.63 11.07 -11.99
CA LEU A 279 -10.74 11.90 -12.49
C LEU A 279 -10.22 13.10 -13.31
N LEU A 280 -9.22 13.83 -12.83
CA LEU A 280 -8.65 14.98 -13.53
C LEU A 280 -7.95 14.59 -14.84
N SER A 281 -7.43 13.36 -14.94
CA SER A 281 -6.85 12.80 -16.17
C SER A 281 -7.89 12.25 -17.17
N TRP A 282 -9.18 12.31 -16.82
CA TRP A 282 -10.26 11.80 -17.65
C TRP A 282 -11.17 12.94 -18.06
N GLU A 283 -11.14 13.29 -19.35
CA GLU A 283 -11.82 14.43 -19.95
C GLU A 283 -13.29 14.58 -19.51
N GLU A 284 -14.08 13.51 -19.63
CA GLU A 284 -15.51 13.51 -19.29
C GLU A 284 -15.80 13.77 -17.80
N SER A 285 -14.82 13.53 -16.91
CA SER A 285 -14.96 13.79 -15.47
C SER A 285 -14.21 15.04 -14.98
N LYS A 286 -13.35 15.62 -15.82
CA LYS A 286 -12.37 16.66 -15.43
C LYS A 286 -13.05 17.92 -14.91
N GLN A 287 -14.00 18.47 -15.68
CA GLN A 287 -14.70 19.69 -15.29
C GLN A 287 -15.42 19.52 -13.94
N LYS A 288 -16.17 18.42 -13.80
CA LYS A 288 -16.92 18.15 -12.56
C LYS A 288 -16.00 17.93 -11.35
N ALA A 289 -14.84 17.31 -11.56
CA ALA A 289 -13.83 17.16 -10.52
C ALA A 289 -13.24 18.51 -10.07
N LEU A 290 -13.00 19.44 -10.99
CA LEU A 290 -12.53 20.80 -10.69
C LEU A 290 -13.57 21.57 -9.88
N GLU A 291 -14.81 21.63 -10.35
CA GLU A 291 -15.92 22.31 -9.66
C GLU A 291 -16.15 21.73 -8.26
N THR A 292 -16.09 20.39 -8.14
CA THR A 292 -16.21 19.71 -6.85
C THR A 292 -15.06 20.04 -5.91
N PHE A 293 -13.82 20.08 -6.41
CA PHE A 293 -12.66 20.47 -5.61
C PHE A 293 -12.82 21.91 -5.11
N GLU A 294 -13.06 22.87 -5.99
CA GLU A 294 -13.21 24.30 -5.65
C GLU A 294 -14.28 24.53 -4.59
N LYS A 295 -15.44 23.89 -4.74
CA LYS A 295 -16.54 23.95 -3.77
C LYS A 295 -16.14 23.42 -2.38
N ASN A 296 -15.23 22.44 -2.31
CA ASN A 296 -14.89 21.75 -1.07
C ASN A 296 -13.60 22.25 -0.40
N ILE A 297 -12.82 23.13 -1.02
CA ILE A 297 -11.57 23.68 -0.44
C ILE A 297 -11.75 24.12 1.03
N PRO A 298 -12.81 24.88 1.42
CA PRO A 298 -12.96 25.34 2.80
C PRO A 298 -13.15 24.22 3.85
N TYR A 299 -13.53 23.02 3.42
CA TYR A 299 -13.81 21.87 4.29
C TYR A 299 -12.67 20.84 4.28
N MET A 300 -11.67 21.02 3.42
CA MET A 300 -10.53 20.10 3.31
C MET A 300 -9.46 20.45 4.34
N HIS A 301 -8.73 19.43 4.81
CA HIS A 301 -7.50 19.67 5.55
C HIS A 301 -6.51 20.47 4.66
N PRO A 302 -5.78 21.48 5.17
CA PRO A 302 -4.93 22.35 4.36
C PRO A 302 -3.92 21.59 3.48
N ILE A 303 -3.29 20.53 4.03
CA ILE A 303 -2.36 19.68 3.29
C ILE A 303 -3.08 18.93 2.15
N THR A 304 -4.29 18.41 2.39
CA THR A 304 -5.08 17.72 1.37
C THR A 304 -5.43 18.67 0.23
N ALA A 305 -5.88 19.89 0.56
CA ALA A 305 -6.18 20.92 -0.44
C ALA A 305 -4.95 21.31 -1.25
N ALA A 306 -3.79 21.51 -0.60
CA ALA A 306 -2.53 21.83 -1.25
C ALA A 306 -2.10 20.74 -2.24
N VAL A 307 -2.15 19.47 -1.83
CA VAL A 307 -1.74 18.36 -2.71
C VAL A 307 -2.67 18.19 -3.90
N VAL A 308 -3.99 18.29 -3.71
CA VAL A 308 -4.94 18.22 -4.84
C VAL A 308 -4.76 19.44 -5.76
N GLY A 309 -4.51 20.62 -5.22
CA GLY A 309 -4.15 21.81 -6.00
C GLY A 309 -2.90 21.61 -6.86
N THR A 310 -1.87 20.95 -6.34
CA THR A 310 -0.67 20.60 -7.11
C THR A 310 -0.98 19.61 -8.25
N ILE A 311 -1.84 18.62 -8.01
CA ILE A 311 -2.28 17.68 -9.06
C ILE A 311 -2.98 18.43 -10.19
N ILE A 312 -3.89 19.35 -9.85
CA ILE A 312 -4.60 20.18 -10.84
C ILE A 312 -3.62 20.97 -11.69
N LYS A 313 -2.66 21.67 -11.07
CA LYS A 313 -1.62 22.42 -11.79
C LYS A 313 -0.84 21.54 -12.77
N SER A 314 -0.50 20.31 -12.37
CA SER A 314 0.22 19.36 -13.24
C SER A 314 -0.62 18.74 -14.36
N THR A 315 -1.94 18.90 -14.35
CA THR A 315 -2.87 18.31 -15.35
C THR A 315 -3.45 19.36 -16.30
N VAL A 316 -3.13 20.64 -16.08
CA VAL A 316 -3.57 21.79 -16.89
C VAL A 316 -2.45 22.26 -17.85
N ILE A 317 -1.20 21.87 -17.57
CA ILE A 317 -0.02 22.03 -18.44
C ILE A 317 0.09 20.79 -19.34
#